data_AF-A0A7C1T0D9-F1
#
_entry.id   AF-A0A7C1T0D9-F1
#
_cell.length_a   1.000
_cell.length_b   1.000
_cell.length_c   1.000
_cell.angle_alpha   90.00
_cell.angle_beta   90.00
_cell.angle_gamma   90.00
#
_symmetry.space_group_name_H-M   'P 1'
#
loop_
_entity.id
_entity.type
_entity.pdbx_description
1 polymer ?
#
loop_
_entity_poly.entity_id
_entity_poly.type
_entity_poly.pdbx_seq_one_letter_code
_entity_poly.pdbx_strand_id
1 'polypeptide(L)'
;RQLGLIAKIEQPLALTNLPALIARARQRGPFGVMIARGDLAAEIGFERLAEMQEEILWICEAASVPCIWATQVLEDMVKQGIPTRGEMTDAAMAARAECVMLNKGPAVVEAVSLLDRLMGRMNDHVFKKTPTLRALKSW
;
A
#
# COMPACT_ATOMS: atom_id res chain seq x y z
N ARG A 1 -4.74 -24.55 10.91
CA ARG A 1 -4.90 -23.58 9.79
C ARG A 1 -3.52 -23.30 9.23
N GLN A 2 -3.31 -23.36 7.91
CA GLN A 2 -2.00 -23.06 7.32
C GLN A 2 -1.75 -21.55 7.41
N LEU A 3 -0.58 -21.14 7.92
CA LEU A 3 -0.19 -19.73 8.01
C LEU A 3 0.15 -19.20 6.61
N GLY A 4 -0.26 -17.97 6.33
CA GLY A 4 0.12 -17.26 5.10
C GLY A 4 1.50 -16.62 5.22
N LEU A 5 2.15 -16.39 4.08
CA LEU A 5 3.43 -15.70 4.00
C LEU A 5 3.23 -14.33 3.34
N ILE A 6 3.80 -13.29 3.93
CA ILE A 6 3.88 -11.95 3.33
C ILE A 6 5.34 -11.66 2.98
N ALA A 7 5.65 -11.50 1.69
CA ALA A 7 6.98 -11.05 1.29
C ALA A 7 7.08 -9.53 1.39
N LYS A 8 8.02 -9.05 2.18
CA LYS A 8 8.39 -7.63 2.22
C LYS A 8 9.32 -7.32 1.04
N ILE A 9 8.91 -6.39 0.19
CA ILE A 9 9.67 -5.99 -0.99
C ILE A 9 10.39 -4.70 -0.66
N GLU A 10 11.68 -4.84 -0.36
CA GLU A 10 12.57 -3.80 0.19
C GLU A 10 13.79 -3.56 -0.70
N GLN A 11 14.07 -4.46 -1.64
CA GLN A 11 15.31 -4.45 -2.42
C GLN A 11 15.03 -4.53 -3.92
N PRO A 12 15.89 -3.95 -4.78
CA PRO A 12 15.73 -3.99 -6.23
C PRO A 12 15.69 -5.43 -6.76
N LEU A 13 16.50 -6.33 -6.18
CA LEU A 13 16.53 -7.73 -6.57
C LEU A 13 15.18 -8.44 -6.33
N ALA A 14 14.45 -8.05 -5.27
CA ALA A 14 13.13 -8.59 -4.98
C ALA A 14 12.10 -8.15 -6.03
N LEU A 15 12.19 -6.92 -6.54
CA LEU A 15 11.35 -6.42 -7.63
C LEU A 15 11.58 -7.20 -8.92
N THR A 16 12.84 -7.32 -9.35
CA THR A 16 13.20 -8.04 -10.58
C THR A 16 12.72 -9.49 -10.57
N ASN A 17 12.69 -10.12 -9.39
CA ASN A 17 12.30 -11.51 -9.22
C ASN A 17 10.85 -11.70 -8.74
N LEU A 18 10.07 -10.64 -8.55
CA LEU A 18 8.76 -10.69 -7.91
C LEU A 18 7.80 -11.70 -8.57
N PRO A 19 7.67 -11.78 -9.92
CA PRO A 19 6.80 -12.77 -10.56
C PRO A 19 7.21 -14.21 -10.24
N ALA A 20 8.52 -14.51 -10.29
CA ALA A 20 9.04 -15.84 -9.98
C ALA A 20 8.85 -16.20 -8.50
N LEU A 21 9.05 -15.23 -7.60
CA LEU A 21 8.84 -15.38 -6.17
C LEU A 21 7.38 -15.72 -5.87
N ILE A 22 6.43 -14.98 -6.45
CA ILE A 22 4.99 -15.25 -6.33
C ILE A 22 4.67 -16.67 -6.82
N ALA A 23 5.12 -17.04 -8.03
CA ALA A 23 4.83 -18.34 -8.62
C ALA A 23 5.32 -19.51 -7.74
N ARG A 24 6.51 -19.37 -7.13
CA ARG A 24 7.06 -20.38 -6.21
C ARG A 24 6.37 -20.38 -4.86
N ALA A 25 6.08 -19.21 -4.29
CA ALA A 25 5.50 -19.11 -2.96
C ALA A 25 4.05 -19.62 -2.92
N ARG A 26 3.26 -19.36 -3.97
CA ARG A 26 1.87 -19.84 -4.07
C ARG A 26 1.75 -21.36 -4.12
N GLN A 27 2.78 -22.09 -4.54
CA GLN A 27 2.82 -23.55 -4.46
C GLN A 27 2.87 -24.06 -3.02
N ARG A 28 3.30 -23.22 -2.06
CA ARG A 28 3.45 -23.58 -0.64
C ARG A 28 2.23 -23.24 0.19
N GLY A 29 1.40 -22.29 -0.23
CA GLY A 29 0.21 -21.86 0.49
C GLY A 29 -0.20 -20.42 0.21
N PRO A 30 -1.07 -19.83 1.06
CA PRO A 30 -1.47 -18.44 0.94
C PRO A 30 -0.28 -17.48 0.97
N PHE A 31 -0.24 -16.55 0.02
CA PHE A 31 0.87 -15.63 -0.16
C PHE A 31 0.36 -14.21 -0.42
N GLY A 32 1.04 -13.22 0.14
CA GLY A 32 0.80 -11.79 -0.06
C GLY A 32 2.11 -11.02 -0.20
N VAL A 33 2.01 -9.78 -0.62
CA VAL A 33 3.15 -8.88 -0.84
C VAL A 33 2.98 -7.64 0.02
N MET A 34 4.07 -7.10 0.53
CA MET A 34 4.12 -5.82 1.23
C MET A 34 5.13 -4.91 0.54
N ILE A 35 4.71 -3.72 0.16
CA ILE A 35 5.59 -2.67 -0.36
C ILE A 35 6.18 -1.94 0.84
N ALA A 36 7.41 -2.27 1.21
CA ALA A 36 8.11 -1.62 2.32
C ALA A 36 8.84 -0.38 1.80
N ARG A 37 8.07 0.69 1.58
CA ARG A 37 8.49 1.89 0.86
C ARG A 37 9.68 2.61 1.48
N GLY A 38 9.80 2.64 2.80
CA GLY A 38 10.93 3.27 3.49
C GLY A 38 12.26 2.61 3.15
N ASP A 39 12.32 1.28 3.29
CA ASP A 39 13.51 0.49 2.96
C ASP A 39 13.76 0.50 1.45
N LEU A 40 12.70 0.33 0.65
CA LEU A 40 12.82 0.32 -0.80
C LEU A 40 13.35 1.66 -1.33
N ALA A 41 12.86 2.79 -0.84
CA ALA A 41 13.33 4.11 -1.23
C ALA A 41 14.82 4.33 -0.92
N ALA A 42 15.33 3.72 0.17
CA ALA A 42 16.76 3.78 0.49
C ALA A 42 17.62 3.07 -0.57
N GLU A 43 17.09 2.03 -1.23
CA GLU A 43 17.81 1.25 -2.23
C GLU A 43 17.67 1.80 -3.67
N ILE A 44 16.50 2.32 -4.06
CA ILE A 44 16.22 2.77 -5.44
C ILE A 44 16.13 4.29 -5.61
N GLY A 45 16.15 5.04 -4.50
CA GLY A 45 15.92 6.48 -4.47
C GLY A 45 14.44 6.87 -4.54
N PHE A 46 14.13 8.09 -4.09
CA PHE A 46 12.74 8.60 -4.04
C PHE A 46 12.10 8.77 -5.42
N GLU A 47 12.88 9.15 -6.44
CA GLU A 47 12.38 9.37 -7.80
C GLU A 47 11.73 8.11 -8.38
N ARG A 48 12.33 6.94 -8.10
CA ARG A 48 11.86 5.65 -8.63
C ARG A 48 10.83 4.97 -7.73
N LEU A 49 10.64 5.44 -6.51
CA LEU A 49 9.72 4.80 -5.56
C LEU A 49 8.28 4.79 -6.08
N ALA A 50 7.82 5.91 -6.64
CA ALA A 50 6.46 6.02 -7.17
C ALA A 50 6.24 5.07 -8.36
N GLU A 51 7.22 4.96 -9.25
CA GLU A 51 7.22 4.04 -10.38
C GLU A 51 7.15 2.58 -9.91
N MET A 52 8.09 2.16 -9.06
CA MET A 52 8.17 0.76 -8.60
C MET A 52 6.95 0.34 -7.80
N GLN A 53 6.36 1.24 -7.01
CA GLN A 53 5.12 0.97 -6.30
C GLN A 53 3.97 0.61 -7.26
N GLU A 54 3.84 1.32 -8.38
CA GLU A 54 2.81 1.03 -9.37
C GLU A 54 3.05 -0.32 -10.06
N GLU A 55 4.30 -0.65 -10.37
CA GLU A 55 4.68 -1.94 -10.94
C GLU A 55 4.37 -3.10 -10.00
N ILE A 56 4.71 -2.99 -8.71
CA ILE A 56 4.40 -4.02 -7.71
C ILE A 56 2.89 -4.25 -7.64
N LEU A 57 2.11 -3.17 -7.59
CA LEU A 57 0.65 -3.26 -7.58
C LEU A 57 0.12 -3.95 -8.84
N TRP A 58 0.68 -3.67 -10.03
CA TRP A 58 0.27 -4.34 -11.27
C TRP A 58 0.56 -5.84 -11.24
N ILE A 59 1.76 -6.23 -10.80
CA ILE A 59 2.16 -7.64 -10.72
C ILE A 59 1.27 -8.39 -9.71
N CYS A 60 0.99 -7.77 -8.55
CA CYS A 60 0.13 -8.36 -7.52
C CYS A 60 -1.31 -8.54 -8.01
N GLU A 61 -1.89 -7.53 -8.66
CA GLU A 61 -3.22 -7.59 -9.25
C GLU A 61 -3.31 -8.70 -10.31
N ALA A 62 -2.37 -8.74 -11.26
CA ALA A 62 -2.33 -9.74 -12.31
C ALA A 62 -2.19 -11.18 -11.78
N ALA A 63 -1.47 -11.35 -10.67
CA ALA A 63 -1.29 -12.65 -10.02
C ALA A 63 -2.39 -12.98 -8.99
N SER A 64 -3.38 -12.10 -8.80
CA SER A 64 -4.39 -12.20 -7.74
C SER A 64 -3.75 -12.47 -6.36
N VAL A 65 -2.75 -11.67 -6.04
CA VAL A 65 -2.01 -11.68 -4.77
C VAL A 65 -2.31 -10.38 -4.02
N PRO A 66 -2.78 -10.43 -2.76
CA PRO A 66 -3.05 -9.22 -2.01
C PRO A 66 -1.77 -8.44 -1.73
N CYS A 67 -1.83 -7.12 -1.89
CA CYS A 67 -0.74 -6.22 -1.65
C CYS A 67 -1.02 -5.32 -0.43
N ILE A 68 -0.02 -5.17 0.43
CA ILE A 68 -0.04 -4.26 1.57
C ILE A 68 0.81 -3.04 1.22
N TRP A 69 0.19 -1.87 1.26
CA TRP A 69 0.87 -0.58 1.14
C TRP A 69 1.42 -0.19 2.50
N ALA A 70 2.74 -0.23 2.67
CA ALA A 70 3.35 -0.10 3.99
C ALA A 70 4.39 1.01 4.07
N THR A 71 4.61 1.45 5.31
CA THR A 71 5.58 2.47 5.74
C THR A 71 5.30 3.88 5.23
N GLN A 72 5.58 4.89 6.06
CA GLN A 72 5.44 6.31 5.73
C GLN A 72 4.02 6.76 5.32
N VAL A 73 2.98 5.97 5.59
CA VAL A 73 1.60 6.41 5.41
C VAL A 73 1.18 7.15 6.67
N LEU A 74 0.77 8.42 6.53
CA LEU A 74 0.34 9.26 7.67
C LEU A 74 1.40 9.27 8.80
N GLU A 75 2.68 9.32 8.46
CA GLU A 75 3.81 9.29 9.39
C GLU A 75 3.80 10.46 10.39
N ASP A 76 3.60 11.69 9.92
CA ASP A 76 3.51 12.89 10.76
C ASP A 76 2.20 12.90 11.55
N MET A 77 1.10 12.40 10.98
CA MET A 77 -0.13 12.20 11.74
C MET A 77 0.11 11.25 12.92
N VAL A 78 0.76 10.11 12.70
CA VAL A 78 1.02 9.12 13.73
C VAL A 78 1.98 9.66 14.81
N LYS A 79 2.97 10.48 14.42
CA LYS A 79 3.99 11.03 15.33
C LYS A 79 3.56 12.32 16.05
N GLN A 80 2.92 13.23 15.33
CA GLN A 80 2.67 14.62 15.73
C GLN A 80 1.18 14.95 15.84
N GLY A 81 0.29 14.05 15.41
CA GLY A 81 -1.17 14.23 15.46
C GLY A 81 -1.73 15.11 14.35
N ILE A 82 -0.90 15.56 13.40
CA ILE A 82 -1.30 16.46 12.31
C ILE A 82 -0.74 15.92 10.99
N PRO A 83 -1.57 15.55 10.00
CA PRO A 83 -1.10 15.10 8.69
C PRO A 83 -0.73 16.29 7.81
N THR A 84 0.22 16.08 6.92
CA THR A 84 0.51 16.98 5.81
C THR A 84 -0.44 16.74 4.62
N ARG A 85 -0.51 17.71 3.70
CA ARG A 85 -1.27 17.55 2.44
C ARG A 85 -0.74 16.38 1.58
N GLY A 86 0.57 16.18 1.61
CA GLY A 86 1.22 15.09 0.87
C GLY A 86 0.77 13.73 1.40
N GLU A 87 0.75 13.56 2.71
CA GLU A 87 0.32 12.31 3.34
C GLU A 87 -1.16 12.01 3.14
N MET A 88 -2.02 13.03 3.12
CA MET A 88 -3.44 12.83 2.79
C MET A 88 -3.63 12.31 1.36
N THR A 89 -2.84 12.83 0.42
CA THR A 89 -2.86 12.35 -0.97
C THR A 89 -2.31 10.93 -1.04
N ASP A 90 -1.19 10.66 -0.38
CA ASP A 90 -0.57 9.34 -0.34
C ASP A 90 -1.51 8.27 0.27
N ALA A 91 -2.14 8.59 1.41
CA ALA A 91 -3.10 7.70 2.06
C ALA A 91 -4.34 7.45 1.19
N ALA A 92 -4.80 8.44 0.42
CA ALA A 92 -5.90 8.24 -0.54
C ALA A 92 -5.47 7.33 -1.69
N MET A 93 -4.23 7.46 -2.16
CA MET A 93 -3.65 6.61 -3.20
C MET A 93 -3.47 5.16 -2.71
N ALA A 94 -3.23 4.95 -1.42
CA ALA A 94 -3.10 3.63 -0.82
C ALA A 94 -4.39 2.79 -0.89
N ALA A 95 -5.55 3.39 -1.18
CA ALA A 95 -6.83 2.70 -1.43
C ALA A 95 -6.78 1.70 -2.61
N ARG A 96 -5.74 1.76 -3.45
CA ARG A 96 -5.51 0.80 -4.53
C ARG A 96 -4.99 -0.55 -4.05
N ALA A 97 -4.43 -0.61 -2.85
CA ALA A 97 -3.95 -1.85 -2.23
C ALA A 97 -5.06 -2.52 -1.42
N GLU A 98 -4.93 -3.83 -1.15
CA GLU A 98 -5.86 -4.55 -0.26
C GLU A 98 -5.79 -4.08 1.18
N CYS A 99 -4.63 -3.58 1.60
CA CYS A 99 -4.38 -3.18 2.97
C CYS A 99 -3.39 -2.03 3.02
N VAL A 100 -3.55 -1.19 4.04
CA VAL A 100 -2.65 -0.09 4.36
C VAL A 100 -2.09 -0.32 5.76
N MET A 101 -0.77 -0.25 5.91
CA MET A 101 -0.08 -0.42 7.18
C MET A 101 0.39 0.95 7.70
N LEU A 102 -0.05 1.30 8.92
CA LEU A 102 0.45 2.44 9.67
C LEU A 102 1.57 2.01 10.61
N ASN A 103 2.53 2.92 10.81
CA ASN A 103 3.59 2.73 11.80
C ASN A 103 3.08 3.02 13.23
N LYS A 104 3.88 2.68 14.24
CA LYS A 104 3.60 2.99 15.64
C LYS A 104 3.77 4.49 15.91
N GLY A 105 2.96 5.03 16.81
CA GLY A 105 3.14 6.39 17.35
C GLY A 105 2.01 6.77 18.30
N PRO A 106 2.16 7.91 19.00
CA PRO A 106 1.21 8.35 20.02
C PRO A 106 -0.21 8.57 19.50
N ALA A 107 -0.36 8.98 18.23
CA ALA A 107 -1.65 9.30 17.63
C ALA A 107 -2.14 8.21 16.64
N VAL A 108 -1.74 6.95 16.85
CA VAL A 108 -2.06 5.84 15.93
C VAL A 108 -3.58 5.56 15.86
N VAL A 109 -4.31 5.75 16.96
CA VAL A 109 -5.76 5.50 17.01
C VAL A 109 -6.49 6.55 16.17
N GLU A 110 -6.08 7.80 16.27
CA GLU A 110 -6.57 8.92 15.48
C GLU A 110 -6.19 8.75 14.00
N ALA A 111 -4.98 8.27 13.71
CA ALA A 111 -4.54 7.98 12.35
C ALA A 111 -5.37 6.86 11.70
N VAL A 112 -5.68 5.77 12.43
CA VAL A 112 -6.60 4.72 11.95
C VAL A 112 -7.98 5.29 11.66
N SER A 113 -8.51 6.12 12.58
CA SER A 113 -9.84 6.75 12.41
C SER A 113 -9.88 7.75 11.24
N LEU A 114 -8.77 8.43 10.98
CA LEU A 114 -8.61 9.30 9.81
C LEU A 114 -8.56 8.49 8.52
N LEU A 115 -7.77 7.42 8.51
CA LEU A 115 -7.61 6.53 7.36
C LEU A 115 -8.93 5.84 7.00
N ASP A 116 -9.68 5.34 7.98
CA ASP A 116 -10.99 4.72 7.77
C ASP A 116 -11.99 5.67 7.09
N ARG A 117 -12.10 6.91 7.61
CA ARG A 117 -12.93 7.95 6.99
C ARG A 117 -12.47 8.29 5.58
N LEU A 118 -11.16 8.37 5.36
CA LEU A 118 -10.59 8.66 4.04
C LEU A 118 -10.92 7.54 3.03
N MET A 119 -10.72 6.28 3.43
CA MET A 119 -11.02 5.11 2.61
C MET A 119 -12.52 5.02 2.29
N GLY A 120 -13.39 5.25 3.28
CA GLY A 120 -14.83 5.29 3.06
C GLY A 120 -15.25 6.36 2.04
N ARG A 121 -14.59 7.52 2.04
CA ARG A 121 -14.83 8.57 1.03
C ARG A 121 -14.25 8.22 -0.34
N MET A 122 -13.16 7.46 -0.42
CA MET A 122 -12.51 7.07 -1.67
C MET A 122 -13.11 5.82 -2.32
N ASN A 123 -13.75 4.94 -1.54
CA ASN A 123 -14.24 3.63 -1.97
C ASN A 123 -15.14 3.69 -3.20
N ASP A 124 -16.00 4.70 -3.29
CA ASP A 124 -16.91 4.83 -4.42
C ASP A 124 -16.27 5.52 -5.63
N HIS A 125 -15.10 6.14 -5.49
CA HIS A 125 -14.46 6.94 -6.56
C HIS A 125 -13.49 6.12 -7.41
N VAL A 126 -12.79 5.19 -6.77
CA VAL A 126 -11.77 4.37 -7.41
C VAL A 126 -11.88 2.95 -6.85
N PHE A 127 -12.00 1.98 -7.75
CA PHE A 127 -11.80 0.58 -7.42
C PHE A 127 -10.47 0.14 -8.01
N LYS A 128 -9.49 -0.18 -7.15
CA LYS A 128 -8.13 -0.52 -7.57
C LYS A 128 -7.55 0.56 -8.49
N LYS A 129 -7.26 0.28 -9.75
CA LYS A 129 -6.73 1.29 -10.69
C LYS A 129 -7.81 1.89 -11.61
N THR A 130 -9.06 1.52 -11.40
CA THR A 130 -10.18 1.90 -12.28
C THR A 130 -11.03 2.98 -11.61
N PRO A 131 -11.08 4.20 -12.18
CA PRO A 131 -12.06 5.18 -11.78
C PRO A 131 -13.47 4.63 -12.01
N THR A 132 -14.34 4.73 -11.01
CA THR A 132 -15.72 4.24 -11.11
C THR A 132 -16.63 5.22 -11.87
N LEU A 133 -16.19 6.48 -12.00
CA LEU A 133 -16.94 7.58 -12.61
C LEU A 133 -18.38 7.72 -12.06
N ARG A 134 -18.54 7.45 -10.75
CA ARG A 134 -19.83 7.58 -10.07
C ARG A 134 -20.42 8.99 -10.19
N ALA A 135 -21.74 9.10 -10.02
CA ALA A 135 -22.41 10.38 -9.83
C ALA A 135 -21.81 11.15 -8.64
N LEU A 136 -21.53 12.44 -8.84
CA LEU A 136 -20.97 13.31 -7.83
C LEU A 136 -22.03 13.65 -6.77
N LYS A 137 -21.69 13.43 -5.50
CA LYS A 137 -22.55 13.73 -4.32
C LYS A 137 -21.78 14.50 -3.25
N SER A 138 -20.74 15.23 -3.66
CA SER A 138 -19.78 15.87 -2.74
C SER A 138 -20.33 17.14 -2.08
N TRP A 139 -21.51 17.57 -2.50
CA TRP A 139 -22.28 18.74 -2.08
C TRP A 139 -23.77 18.41 -2.25
#